data_AF-A0A315EWH8-F1
#
_entry.id   AF-A0A315EWH8-F1
#
_cell.length_a   1.000
_cell.length_b   1.000
_cell.length_c   1.000
_cell.angle_alpha   90.00
_cell.angle_beta   90.00
_cell.angle_gamma   90.00
#
_symmetry.space_group_name_H-M   'P 1'
#
loop_
_entity.id
_entity.type
_entity.pdbx_description
1 polymer ?
#
loop_
_entity_poly.entity_id
_entity_poly.type
_entity_poly.pdbx_seq_one_letter_code
_entity_poly.pdbx_strand_id
1 'polypeptide(L)'
;MNNYEHEKRIRNWIAKEGISPKFLSDTDIETEFLIAQKGANKCLKCYLRHMESDEIQTFIKFLRKLNSKKTRENLHIKAADKVMNLVTKITRRAYRARKKFLRENKMTK
;
A
#
# COMPACT_ATOMS: atom_id res chain seq x y z
N MET A 1 10.45 10.83 28.75
CA MET A 1 10.28 11.11 27.30
C MET A 1 8.99 11.90 27.16
N ASN A 2 9.03 13.12 26.61
CA ASN A 2 7.83 13.97 26.46
C ASN A 2 6.81 13.25 25.57
N ASN A 3 5.55 13.17 26.01
CA ASN A 3 4.47 12.48 25.28
C ASN A 3 4.36 12.98 23.81
N TYR A 4 4.62 14.27 23.60
CA TYR A 4 4.63 14.90 22.28
C TYR A 4 5.70 14.36 21.32
N GLU A 5 6.93 14.18 21.81
CA GLU A 5 8.07 13.62 21.05
C GLU A 5 7.77 12.17 20.64
N HIS A 6 7.14 11.41 21.54
CA HIS A 6 6.75 10.02 21.30
C HIS A 6 5.67 9.91 20.21
N GLU A 7 4.60 10.71 20.32
CA GLU A 7 3.56 10.75 19.29
C GLU A 7 4.08 11.20 17.92
N LYS A 8 4.99 12.17 17.88
CA LYS A 8 5.63 12.64 16.64
C LYS A 8 6.42 11.52 15.97
N ARG A 9 7.19 10.73 16.74
CA ARG A 9 7.92 9.57 16.23
C ARG A 9 6.97 8.50 15.67
N ILE A 10 5.86 8.24 16.36
CA ILE A 10 4.83 7.31 15.89
C ILE A 10 4.21 7.79 14.58
N ARG A 11 3.77 9.06 14.50
CA ARG A 11 3.20 9.65 13.27
C ARG A 11 4.16 9.56 12.09
N ASN A 12 5.44 9.83 12.31
CA ASN A 12 6.47 9.72 11.28
C ASN A 12 6.70 8.28 10.83
N TRP A 13 6.70 7.33 11.76
CA TRP A 13 6.83 5.91 11.44
C TRP A 13 5.64 5.40 10.61
N ILE A 14 4.41 5.75 11.01
CA ILE A 14 3.18 5.42 10.27
C ILE A 14 3.22 5.97 8.83
N ALA A 15 3.61 7.24 8.68
CA ALA A 15 3.75 7.88 7.37
C ALA A 15 4.82 7.19 6.50
N LYS A 16 5.94 6.76 7.09
CA LYS A 16 7.00 6.02 6.41
C LYS A 16 6.52 4.66 5.90
N GLU A 17 5.64 3.99 6.65
CA GLU A 17 5.00 2.74 6.24
C GLU A 17 3.90 2.95 5.17
N GLY A 18 3.67 4.19 4.74
CA GLY A 18 2.64 4.52 3.76
C GLY A 18 1.23 4.46 4.34
N ILE A 19 1.08 4.51 5.66
CA ILE A 19 -0.20 4.62 6.34
C ILE A 19 -0.35 6.10 6.73
N SER A 20 -1.56 6.65 6.66
CA SER A 20 -1.76 8.04 7.13
C SER A 20 -2.19 8.02 8.61
N PRO A 21 -1.59 8.85 9.48
CA PRO A 21 -1.96 8.89 10.90
C PRO A 21 -3.44 9.20 11.16
N LYS A 22 -4.11 9.90 10.24
CA LYS A 22 -5.57 10.16 10.29
C LYS A 22 -6.41 8.89 10.27
N PHE A 23 -5.83 7.74 9.91
CA PHE A 23 -6.50 6.45 9.84
C PHE A 23 -6.45 5.68 11.16
N LEU A 24 -5.48 5.97 12.03
CA LEU A 24 -5.38 5.33 13.34
C LEU A 24 -6.18 6.09 14.40
N SER A 25 -6.62 7.32 14.10
CA SER A 25 -7.45 8.14 14.97
C SER A 25 -8.96 7.93 14.80
N ASP A 26 -9.40 7.30 13.70
CA ASP A 26 -10.80 6.92 13.48
C ASP A 26 -10.95 5.43 13.83
N THR A 27 -11.60 5.13 14.95
CA THR A 27 -11.50 3.88 15.72
C THR A 27 -12.14 2.62 15.11
N ASP A 28 -12.77 2.69 13.92
CA ASP A 28 -13.57 1.57 13.37
C ASP A 28 -13.16 1.11 11.96
N ILE A 29 -11.90 1.32 11.55
CA ILE A 29 -11.44 0.86 10.24
C ILE A 29 -10.86 -0.56 10.34
N GLU A 30 -11.44 -1.48 9.57
CA GLU A 30 -10.93 -2.86 9.42
C GLU A 30 -9.44 -2.87 9.00
N THR A 31 -8.66 -3.76 9.61
CA THR A 31 -7.19 -3.83 9.45
C THR A 31 -6.77 -4.07 7.99
N GLU A 32 -7.61 -4.75 7.24
CA GLU A 32 -7.48 -5.05 5.82
C GLU A 32 -7.31 -3.79 4.98
N PHE A 33 -7.98 -2.68 5.34
CA PHE A 33 -7.79 -1.40 4.65
C PHE A 33 -6.39 -0.83 4.87
N LEU A 34 -5.81 -1.02 6.06
CA LEU A 34 -4.44 -0.60 6.37
C LEU A 34 -3.42 -1.45 5.60
N ILE A 35 -3.62 -2.76 5.56
CA ILE A 35 -2.79 -3.70 4.80
C ILE A 35 -2.85 -3.37 3.31
N ALA A 36 -4.05 -3.15 2.78
CA ALA A 36 -4.27 -2.76 1.39
C ALA A 36 -3.62 -1.41 1.06
N GLN A 37 -3.73 -0.40 1.94
CA GLN A 37 -3.10 0.91 1.78
C GLN A 37 -1.57 0.79 1.69
N LYS A 38 -0.97 0.06 2.64
CA LYS A 38 0.47 -0.21 2.66
C LYS A 38 0.91 -0.92 1.37
N GLY A 39 0.19 -1.96 0.97
CA GLY A 39 0.46 -2.72 -0.24
C GLY A 39 0.40 -1.87 -1.52
N ALA A 40 -0.64 -1.04 -1.65
CA ALA A 40 -0.82 -0.13 -2.77
C ALA A 40 0.32 0.90 -2.86
N ASN A 41 0.67 1.54 -1.73
CA ASN A 41 1.77 2.50 -1.67
C ASN A 41 3.12 1.85 -2.01
N LYS A 42 3.38 0.64 -1.52
CA LYS A 42 4.57 -0.13 -1.89
C LYS A 42 4.63 -0.42 -3.40
N CYS A 43 3.52 -0.83 -4.01
CA CYS A 43 3.49 -1.11 -5.44
C CYS A 43 3.74 0.15 -6.27
N LEU A 44 3.06 1.26 -5.95
CA LEU A 44 3.26 2.55 -6.61
C LEU A 44 4.72 3.03 -6.51
N LYS A 45 5.36 2.83 -5.36
CA LYS A 45 6.74 3.26 -5.12
C LYS A 45 7.79 2.34 -5.78
N CYS A 46 7.62 1.03 -5.66
CA CYS A 46 8.69 0.07 -5.98
C CYS A 46 8.47 -0.71 -7.26
N TYR A 47 7.22 -0.85 -7.72
CA TYR A 47 6.85 -1.75 -8.81
C TYR A 47 6.16 -1.03 -9.97
N LEU A 48 6.29 0.30 -10.07
CA LEU A 48 5.66 1.11 -11.11
C LEU A 48 5.90 0.60 -12.54
N ARG A 49 7.12 0.17 -12.84
CA ARG A 49 7.51 -0.40 -14.14
C ARG A 49 6.88 -1.76 -14.46
N HIS A 50 6.21 -2.37 -13.48
CA HIS A 50 5.57 -3.68 -13.60
C HIS A 50 4.05 -3.57 -13.42
N MET A 51 3.47 -2.40 -13.62
CA MET A 51 2.03 -2.20 -13.52
C MET A 51 1.45 -1.70 -14.82
N GLU A 52 0.23 -2.12 -15.10
CA GLU A 52 -0.57 -1.55 -16.18
C GLU A 52 -1.27 -0.26 -15.71
N SER A 53 -1.67 0.60 -16.65
CA SER A 53 -2.29 1.90 -16.35
C SER A 53 -3.58 1.79 -15.52
N ASP A 54 -4.40 0.77 -15.78
CA ASP A 54 -5.64 0.48 -15.04
C ASP A 54 -5.35 0.00 -13.60
N GLU A 55 -4.29 -0.78 -13.41
CA GLU A 55 -3.81 -1.23 -12.10
C GLU A 55 -3.34 -0.03 -11.26
N ILE A 56 -2.58 0.90 -11.86
CA ILE A 56 -2.15 2.15 -11.22
C ILE A 56 -3.35 3.00 -10.83
N GLN A 57 -4.30 3.20 -11.76
CA GLN A 57 -5.53 3.97 -11.49
C GLN A 57 -6.35 3.35 -10.35
N THR A 58 -6.40 2.01 -10.27
CA THR A 58 -7.10 1.29 -9.20
C THR A 58 -6.51 1.63 -7.83
N PHE A 59 -5.18 1.62 -7.70
CA PHE A 59 -4.51 2.02 -6.45
C PHE A 59 -4.73 3.49 -6.11
N ILE A 60 -4.59 4.40 -7.07
CA ILE A 60 -4.81 5.84 -6.83
C ILE A 60 -6.24 6.11 -6.37
N LYS A 61 -7.25 5.51 -7.05
CA LYS A 61 -8.66 5.66 -6.68
C LYS A 61 -8.93 5.12 -5.27
N PHE A 62 -8.38 3.95 -4.93
CA PHE A 62 -8.52 3.38 -3.60
C PHE A 62 -7.89 4.27 -2.52
N LEU A 63 -6.66 4.74 -2.72
CA LEU A 63 -5.97 5.62 -1.77
C LEU A 63 -6.70 6.96 -1.58
N ARG A 64 -7.26 7.53 -2.64
CA ARG A 64 -8.09 8.74 -2.57
C ARG A 64 -9.37 8.51 -1.77
N LYS A 65 -10.06 7.39 -2.01
CA LYS A 65 -11.27 7.01 -1.25
C LYS A 65 -10.97 6.79 0.22
N LEU A 66 -9.83 6.18 0.53
CA LEU A 66 -9.36 6.04 1.90
C LEU A 66 -9.10 7.40 2.56
N ASN A 67 -8.54 8.38 1.85
CA ASN A 67 -8.14 9.66 2.44
C ASN A 67 -9.32 10.55 2.89
N SER A 68 -10.52 10.35 2.31
CA SER A 68 -11.72 11.09 2.68
C SER A 68 -12.57 10.28 3.67
N LYS A 69 -12.90 10.88 4.82
CA LYS A 69 -13.69 10.25 5.89
C LYS A 69 -15.06 9.77 5.36
N LYS A 70 -15.79 10.65 4.68
CA LYS A 70 -17.09 10.35 4.07
C LYS A 70 -17.04 9.15 3.12
N THR A 71 -16.01 9.06 2.27
CA THR A 71 -15.92 7.93 1.34
C THR A 71 -15.48 6.67 2.06
N ARG A 72 -14.55 6.79 3.01
CA ARG A 72 -13.99 5.69 3.82
C ARG A 72 -15.06 4.93 4.61
N GLU A 73 -15.95 5.63 5.29
CA GLU A 73 -17.07 5.04 6.06
C GLU A 73 -18.01 4.20 5.18
N ASN A 74 -18.01 4.47 3.86
CA ASN A 74 -18.82 3.74 2.88
C ASN A 74 -18.02 2.68 2.09
N LEU A 75 -16.73 2.44 2.40
CA LEU A 75 -15.99 1.36 1.73
C LEU A 75 -16.37 0.01 2.33
N HIS A 76 -16.83 -0.88 1.47
CA HIS A 76 -16.97 -2.29 1.79
C HIS A 76 -15.59 -2.99 1.78
N ILE A 77 -15.38 -3.95 2.68
CA ILE A 77 -14.17 -4.79 2.77
C ILE A 77 -13.68 -5.37 1.42
N LYS A 78 -14.60 -5.69 0.50
CA LYS A 78 -14.30 -6.16 -0.86
C LYS A 78 -13.38 -5.22 -1.65
N ALA A 79 -13.39 -3.92 -1.33
CA ALA A 79 -12.49 -2.96 -1.94
C ALA A 79 -11.03 -3.16 -1.47
N ALA A 80 -10.81 -3.50 -0.20
CA ALA A 80 -9.50 -3.87 0.32
C ALA A 80 -9.02 -5.19 -0.30
N ASP A 81 -9.89 -6.21 -0.36
CA ASP A 81 -9.56 -7.50 -0.98
C ASP A 81 -9.13 -7.38 -2.43
N LYS A 82 -9.85 -6.57 -3.21
CA LYS A 82 -9.49 -6.28 -4.61
C LYS A 82 -8.08 -5.70 -4.72
N VAL A 83 -7.73 -4.77 -3.82
CA VAL A 83 -6.41 -4.15 -3.78
C VAL A 83 -5.34 -5.14 -3.33
N MET A 84 -5.59 -5.94 -2.30
CA MET A 84 -4.64 -6.95 -1.81
C MET A 84 -4.33 -8.02 -2.86
N ASN A 85 -5.35 -8.46 -3.60
CA ASN A 85 -5.19 -9.39 -4.72
C ASN A 85 -4.31 -8.78 -5.83
N LEU A 86 -4.55 -7.50 -6.16
CA LEU A 86 -3.77 -6.80 -7.16
C LEU A 86 -2.30 -6.59 -6.71
N VAL A 87 -2.09 -6.21 -5.45
CA VAL A 87 -0.75 -6.12 -4.83
C VAL A 87 0.00 -7.44 -4.96
N THR A 88 -0.67 -8.55 -4.67
CA THR A 88 -0.08 -9.90 -4.80
C THR A 88 0.31 -10.22 -6.24
N LYS A 89 -0.58 -9.92 -7.20
CA LYS A 89 -0.33 -10.12 -8.64
C LYS A 89 0.90 -9.33 -9.12
N ILE A 90 0.98 -8.05 -8.79
CA ILE A 90 2.08 -7.17 -9.22
C ILE A 90 3.39 -7.57 -8.56
N THR A 91 3.37 -7.92 -7.27
CA THR A 91 4.57 -8.38 -6.55
C THR A 91 5.13 -9.67 -7.18
N ARG A 92 4.25 -10.60 -7.57
CA ARG A 92 4.64 -11.81 -8.31
C ARG A 92 5.23 -11.47 -9.68
N ARG A 93 4.66 -10.51 -10.40
CA ARG A 93 5.18 -10.03 -11.70
C ARG A 93 6.59 -9.45 -11.55
N ALA A 94 6.80 -8.56 -10.58
CA ALA A 94 8.10 -7.97 -10.28
C ALA A 94 9.14 -9.02 -9.86
N TYR A 95 8.75 -10.00 -9.03
CA TYR A 95 9.63 -11.09 -8.63
C TYR A 95 10.08 -11.94 -9.82
N ARG A 96 9.14 -12.33 -10.71
CA ARG A 96 9.46 -13.09 -11.91
C ARG A 96 10.39 -12.32 -12.85
N ALA A 97 10.15 -11.03 -13.03
CA ALA A 97 11.02 -10.16 -13.82
C ALA A 97 12.44 -10.12 -13.25
N ARG A 98 12.59 -9.94 -11.93
CA ARG A 98 13.88 -9.99 -11.25
C ARG A 98 14.57 -11.34 -11.40
N LYS A 99 13.84 -12.44 -11.21
CA LYS A 99 14.39 -13.80 -11.35
C LYS A 99 14.90 -14.06 -12.76
N LYS A 100 14.15 -13.61 -13.79
CA LYS A 100 14.56 -13.69 -15.20
C LYS A 100 15.84 -12.90 -15.44
N PHE A 101 15.88 -11.64 -15.00
CA PHE A 101 17.06 -10.77 -15.12
C PHE A 101 18.32 -11.39 -14.50
N LEU A 102 18.23 -11.90 -13.27
CA LEU A 102 19.37 -12.52 -12.59
C LEU A 102 19.89 -13.75 -13.33
N ARG A 103 18.99 -14.59 -13.84
CA ARG A 103 19.34 -15.79 -14.62
C ARG A 103 20.06 -15.44 -15.92
N GLU A 104 19.55 -14.45 -16.65
CA GLU A 104 20.13 -14.03 -17.93
C GLU A 104 21.49 -13.36 -17.77
N ASN A 105 21.70 -12.63 -16.67
CA ASN A 105 22.95 -11.92 -16.41
C ASN A 105 23.98 -12.75 -15.61
N LYS A 106 23.75 -14.06 -15.41
CA LYS A 106 24.57 -14.95 -14.56
C LYS A 106 24.97 -14.32 -13.22
N MET A 107 24.15 -13.40 -12.70
CA MET A 107 24.32 -12.80 -11.39
C MET A 107 23.71 -13.74 -10.36
N THR A 108 24.26 -14.95 -10.30
CA THR A 108 24.15 -15.80 -9.12
C THR A 108 24.93 -15.12 -8.02
N LYS A 109 24.23 -14.71 -6.96
CA LYS A 109 24.86 -14.37 -5.70
C LYS A 109 25.77 -15.50 -5.23
#